data_AF-A0A520GRY8-F1
#
_entry.id   AF-A0A520GRY8-F1
#
_cell.length_a   1.000
_cell.length_b   1.000
_cell.length_c   1.000
_cell.angle_alpha   90.00
_cell.angle_beta   90.00
_cell.angle_gamma   90.00
#
_symmetry.space_group_name_H-M   'P 1'
#
loop_
_entity.id
_entity.type
_entity.pdbx_description
1 polymer ?
#
loop_
_entity_poly.entity_id
_entity_poly.type
_entity_poly.pdbx_seq_one_letter_code
_entity_poly.pdbx_strand_id
1 'polypeptide(L)'
;MPSNNTGFALMPPILLKFEGQFGIPVFIAIGIGGTPSSPERLFVTPLQNIANEEWISEKQLIRYNRKTTHKFYYDYTQQRLF
;
A
#
# COMPACT_ATOMS: atom_id res chain seq x y z
N MET A 1 -19.99 -16.32 24.63
CA MET A 1 -20.22 -14.92 24.24
C MET A 1 -19.19 -14.58 23.16
N PRO A 2 -19.54 -14.54 21.87
CA PRO A 2 -18.56 -14.14 20.87
C PRO A 2 -18.35 -12.63 20.99
N SER A 3 -17.10 -12.20 21.16
CA SER A 3 -16.73 -10.79 21.20
C SER A 3 -16.91 -10.18 19.82
N ASN A 4 -17.48 -8.99 19.78
CA ASN A 4 -17.76 -8.23 18.59
C ASN A 4 -16.44 -7.65 18.07
N ASN A 5 -15.62 -8.47 17.40
CA ASN A 5 -14.42 -7.99 16.72
C ASN A 5 -14.84 -7.26 15.44
N THR A 6 -15.20 -5.98 15.59
CA THR A 6 -15.19 -5.03 14.48
C THR A 6 -13.74 -4.64 14.21
N GLY A 7 -12.96 -5.59 13.70
CA GLY A 7 -11.74 -5.27 12.98
C GLY A 7 -12.17 -4.55 11.71
N PHE A 8 -11.85 -3.26 11.59
CA PHE A 8 -11.94 -2.59 10.31
C PHE A 8 -11.08 -3.40 9.34
N ALA A 9 -11.70 -4.05 8.35
CA ALA A 9 -10.95 -4.57 7.22
C ALA A 9 -10.31 -3.35 6.55
N LEU A 10 -9.04 -3.06 6.89
CA LEU A 10 -8.28 -1.92 6.39
C LEU A 10 -8.09 -1.97 4.85
N MET A 11 -8.51 -3.07 4.22
CA MET A 11 -8.39 -3.31 2.79
C MET A 11 -9.74 -3.68 2.17
N PRO A 12 -10.27 -2.87 1.24
CA PRO A 12 -11.50 -3.23 0.56
C PRO A 12 -11.23 -4.44 -0.37
N PRO A 13 -12.00 -5.54 -0.24
CA PRO A 13 -11.76 -6.78 -1.00
C PRO A 13 -11.88 -6.61 -2.52
N ILE A 14 -12.39 -5.46 -2.98
CA ILE A 14 -12.47 -5.10 -4.39
C ILE A 14 -11.10 -5.01 -5.07
N LEU A 15 -10.06 -4.58 -4.36
CA LEU A 15 -8.74 -4.38 -4.96
C LEU A 15 -8.02 -5.70 -5.24
N LEU A 16 -8.16 -6.68 -4.34
CA LEU A 16 -7.67 -8.05 -4.57
C LEU A 16 -8.42 -8.72 -5.72
N LYS A 17 -9.75 -8.52 -5.80
CA LYS A 17 -10.57 -9.01 -6.91
C LYS A 17 -10.14 -8.38 -8.24
N PHE A 18 -9.88 -7.07 -8.26
CA PHE A 18 -9.38 -6.37 -9.43
C PHE A 18 -8.03 -6.94 -9.90
N GLU A 19 -7.08 -7.09 -8.98
CA GLU A 19 -5.76 -7.67 -9.29
C GLU A 19 -5.90 -9.07 -9.91
N GLY A 20 -6.74 -9.94 -9.32
CA GLY A 20 -6.99 -11.28 -9.84
C GLY A 20 -7.75 -11.32 -11.18
N GLN A 21 -8.73 -10.43 -11.38
CA GLN A 21 -9.57 -10.40 -12.58
C GLN A 21 -8.81 -9.86 -13.80
N PHE A 22 -7.99 -8.84 -13.61
CA PHE A 22 -7.33 -8.13 -14.71
C PHE A 22 -5.85 -8.48 -14.86
N GLY A 23 -5.26 -9.20 -13.89
CA GLY A 23 -3.83 -9.49 -13.89
C GLY A 23 -2.95 -8.25 -13.72
N ILE A 24 -3.54 -7.14 -13.24
CA ILE A 24 -2.85 -5.86 -13.05
C ILE A 24 -2.43 -5.79 -11.58
N PRO A 25 -1.13 -5.74 -11.27
CA PRO A 25 -0.64 -5.70 -9.90
C PRO A 25 -1.07 -4.41 -9.19
N VAL A 26 -1.59 -4.55 -7.96
CA VAL A 26 -2.04 -3.41 -7.15
C VAL A 26 -1.02 -3.12 -6.05
N PHE A 27 -0.73 -1.84 -5.83
CA PHE A 27 0.21 -1.37 -4.83
C PHE A 27 -0.44 -0.34 -3.90
N ILE A 28 0.01 -0.31 -2.65
CA ILE A 28 -0.34 0.72 -1.67
C ILE A 28 0.91 1.54 -1.34
N ALA A 29 0.75 2.86 -1.40
CA ALA A 29 1.74 3.81 -0.94
C ALA A 29 1.47 4.16 0.53
N ILE A 30 2.43 3.88 1.41
CA ILE A 30 2.37 4.18 2.84
C ILE A 30 3.44 5.21 3.16
N GLY A 31 3.01 6.43 3.50
CA GLY A 31 3.88 7.50 4.00
C GLY A 31 3.94 7.50 5.52
N ILE A 32 5.13 7.60 6.10
CA ILE A 32 5.34 7.75 7.55
C ILE A 32 6.19 9.00 7.81
N GLY A 33 5.70 9.90 8.66
CA GLY A 33 6.35 11.18 8.98
C GLY A 33 6.22 12.23 7.86
N GLY A 34 6.71 13.46 8.11
CA GLY A 34 6.66 14.56 7.13
C GLY A 34 5.25 15.07 6.80
N THR A 35 4.97 15.28 5.51
CA THR A 35 3.65 15.75 5.01
C THR A 35 3.07 14.76 4.00
N PRO A 36 1.74 14.75 3.75
CA PRO A 36 1.14 13.84 2.77
C PRO A 36 1.77 13.92 1.37
N SER A 37 2.20 15.11 0.96
CA SER A 37 2.88 15.33 -0.34
C SER A 37 4.39 15.03 -0.33
N SER A 38 4.99 14.88 0.85
CA SER A 38 6.42 14.67 1.04
C SER A 38 6.65 13.93 2.36
N PRO A 39 6.38 12.62 2.40
CA PRO A 39 6.60 11.82 3.59
C PRO A 39 8.11 11.64 3.83
N GLU A 40 8.52 11.52 5.09
CA GLU A 40 9.92 11.24 5.43
C GLU A 40 10.34 9.85 4.94
N ARG A 41 9.43 8.89 5.05
CA ARG A 41 9.60 7.52 4.57
C ARG A 41 8.39 7.13 3.72
N LEU A 42 8.66 6.57 2.54
CA LEU A 42 7.64 6.09 1.62
C LEU A 42 7.87 4.61 1.33
N PHE A 43 6.82 3.82 1.52
CA PHE A 43 6.82 2.40 1.21
C PHE A 43 5.79 2.11 0.12
N VAL A 44 6.20 1.40 -0.92
CA VAL A 44 5.31 1.02 -2.04
C VAL A 44 5.18 -0.48 -2.04
N THR A 45 4.10 -0.94 -1.44
CA THR A 45 3.94 -2.34 -1.04
C THR A 45 2.92 -3.03 -1.94
N PRO A 46 3.22 -4.20 -2.53
CA PRO A 46 2.24 -5.00 -3.24
C PRO A 46 1.07 -5.36 -2.30
N LEU A 47 -0.15 -5.15 -2.77
CA LEU A 47 -1.36 -5.34 -1.97
C LEU A 47 -1.43 -6.76 -1.38
N GLN A 48 -1.21 -7.77 -2.22
CA GLN A 48 -1.19 -9.19 -1.85
C GLN A 48 -0.25 -9.55 -0.69
N ASN A 49 0.79 -8.75 -0.44
CA ASN A 49 1.76 -9.03 0.63
C ASN A 49 1.32 -8.50 2.00
N ILE A 50 0.27 -7.70 2.06
CA ILE A 50 -0.23 -7.09 3.31
C ILE A 50 -1.75 -7.21 3.48
N ALA A 51 -2.47 -7.74 2.50
CA ALA A 51 -3.93 -7.72 2.50
C ALA A 51 -4.60 -8.57 3.60
N ASN A 52 -3.88 -9.55 4.15
CA ASN A 52 -4.37 -10.39 5.24
C ASN A 52 -3.81 -9.97 6.61
N GLU A 53 -3.01 -8.91 6.67
CA GLU A 53 -2.41 -8.43 7.91
C GLU A 53 -3.37 -7.47 8.61
N GLU A 54 -3.74 -7.75 9.86
CA GLU A 54 -4.51 -6.81 10.68
C GLU A 54 -3.67 -5.59 11.10
N TRP A 55 -2.36 -5.80 11.25
CA TRP A 55 -1.40 -4.80 11.67
C TRP A 55 -0.11 -4.91 10.85
N ILE A 56 0.36 -3.76 10.36
CA ILE A 56 1.58 -3.68 9.55
C ILE A 56 2.61 -2.87 10.32
N SER A 57 3.71 -3.52 10.69
CA SER A 57 4.86 -2.85 11.31
C SER A 57 5.80 -2.25 10.27
N GLU A 58 6.52 -1.19 10.64
CA GLU A 58 7.53 -0.59 9.77
C GLU A 58 8.63 -1.60 9.38
N LYS A 59 8.98 -2.54 10.27
CA LYS A 59 9.94 -3.61 9.98
C LYS A 59 9.51 -4.50 8.82
N GLN A 60 8.21 -4.78 8.68
CA GLN A 60 7.68 -5.51 7.52
C GLN A 60 7.73 -4.67 6.24
N LEU A 61 7.62 -3.35 6.37
CA LEU A 61 7.62 -2.41 5.25
C LEU A 61 9.01 -2.09 4.71
N ILE A 62 10.07 -2.26 5.50
CA ILE A 62 11.42 -1.78 5.16
C ILE A 62 11.94 -2.28 3.81
N ARG A 63 11.54 -3.49 3.39
CA ARG A 63 11.89 -4.08 2.09
C ARG A 63 11.25 -3.36 0.89
N TYR A 64 10.21 -2.57 1.12
CA TYR A 64 9.47 -1.80 0.12
C TYR A 64 9.82 -0.30 0.17
N ASN A 65 10.86 0.07 0.94
CA ASN A 65 11.28 1.46 1.09
C ASN A 65 11.66 2.07 -0.27
N ARG A 66 11.16 3.25 -0.56
CA ARG A 66 11.49 4.06 -1.73
C ARG A 66 12.18 5.33 -1.28
N LYS A 67 13.27 5.67 -1.96
CA LYS A 67 13.95 6.95 -1.76
C LYS A 67 13.02 8.06 -2.23
N THR A 68 12.69 8.99 -1.34
CA THR A 68 11.76 10.11 -1.53
C THR A 68 12.37 11.28 -2.31
N THR A 69 13.32 11.02 -3.21
CA THR A 69 14.08 12.09 -3.88
C THR A 69 13.23 12.91 -4.86
N HIS A 70 12.03 12.44 -5.22
CA HIS A 70 11.11 13.11 -6.13
C HIS A 70 9.65 12.92 -5.69
N LYS A 71 8.76 13.83 -6.15
CA LYS A 71 7.31 13.73 -5.94
C LYS A 71 6.80 12.48 -6.65
N PHE A 72 5.94 11.73 -5.97
CA PHE A 72 5.38 10.48 -6.48
C PHE A 72 4.20 10.77 -7.41
N TYR A 73 4.29 10.34 -8.66
CA TYR A 73 3.16 10.42 -9.59
C TYR A 73 3.12 9.20 -10.51
N TYR A 74 1.90 8.78 -10.84
CA TYR A 74 1.66 7.75 -11.84
C TYR A 74 1.59 8.41 -13.21
N ASP A 75 2.55 8.10 -14.09
CA ASP A 75 2.47 8.51 -15.49
C ASP A 75 1.57 7.52 -16.24
N TYR A 76 0.36 7.96 -16.56
CA TYR A 76 -0.63 7.15 -17.27
C TYR A 76 -0.25 6.87 -18.73
N THR A 77 0.61 7.71 -19.32
CA THR A 77 1.07 7.53 -20.70
C THR A 77 2.15 6.45 -20.76
N GLN A 78 3.02 6.42 -19.75
CA GLN A 78 4.12 5.45 -19.67
C GLN A 78 3.77 4.19 -18.88
N GLN A 79 2.57 4.13 -18.29
CA GLN A 79 2.12 3.07 -17.39
C GLN A 79 3.14 2.74 -16.28
N ARG A 80 3.79 3.79 -15.75
CA ARG A 80 4.92 3.66 -14.84
C ARG A 80 4.82 4.63 -13.67
N LEU A 81 5.28 4.15 -12.53
CA LEU A 81 5.35 4.89 -11.28
C LEU A 81 6.73 5.52 -11.13
N PHE A 82 6.77 6.84 -10.92
CA PHE A 82 7.99 7.64 -10.75
C PHE A 82 8.11 8.17 -9.32
#